data_AF-A0A1F5NZP9-F1
#
_entry.id   AF-A0A1F5NZP9-F1
#
_cell.length_a   1.000
_cell.length_b   1.000
_cell.length_c   1.000
_cell.angle_alpha   90.00
_cell.angle_beta   90.00
_cell.angle_gamma   90.00
#
_symmetry.space_group_name_H-M   'P 1'
#
loop_
_entity.id
_entity.type
_entity.pdbx_description
1 polymer ?
#
loop_
_entity_poly.entity_id
_entity_poly.type
_entity_poly.pdbx_seq_one_letter_code
_entity_poly.pdbx_strand_id
1 'polypeptide(L)'
;MFVLAAYFLVPVGRMAEIPYPRLSIWLLAILALILISVIDFRLRIIPDELNVFIAVLAAANLFALFVEGGFGAIKEGLYNSPFGAHAAVTGSFLGPSGMLLWPIDNLWLNFIFGAAFGGVFFGAIYYLSRGRAMGFGDVKFAFAAGLLLGFPDMVVATMIAFITGAIFGLFLIAIRRKKSMKDSLPFGPFIALGIITTVFFGYDLVNGYFRFFNWLF
;
A
#
# COMPACT_ATOMS: atom_id res chain seq x y z
N MET A 1 19.89 -8.18 -18.70
CA MET A 1 21.09 -8.49 -17.89
C MET A 1 21.81 -7.23 -17.40
N PHE A 2 22.14 -6.25 -18.25
CA PHE A 2 22.85 -5.02 -17.83
C PHE A 2 22.07 -4.10 -16.87
N VAL A 3 20.77 -3.91 -17.08
CA VAL A 3 19.91 -3.05 -16.23
C VAL A 3 19.75 -3.62 -14.80
N LEU A 4 19.66 -4.94 -14.68
CA LEU A 4 19.60 -5.66 -13.40
C LEU A 4 20.94 -5.65 -12.66
N ALA A 5 22.07 -5.65 -13.37
CA ALA A 5 23.39 -5.58 -12.74
C ALA A 5 23.68 -4.20 -12.13
N ALA A 6 23.23 -3.11 -12.76
CA ALA A 6 23.32 -1.76 -12.22
C ALA A 6 22.49 -1.59 -10.92
N TYR A 7 21.38 -2.31 -10.82
CA TYR A 7 20.49 -2.32 -9.65
C TYR A 7 21.15 -2.88 -8.37
N PHE A 8 22.01 -3.89 -8.51
CA PHE A 8 22.73 -4.49 -7.38
C PHE A 8 23.90 -3.64 -6.86
N LEU A 9 24.32 -2.63 -7.60
CA LEU A 9 25.48 -1.79 -7.27
C LEU A 9 25.13 -0.55 -6.43
N VAL A 10 23.85 -0.32 -6.13
CA VAL A 10 23.42 0.85 -5.35
C VAL A 10 23.75 0.61 -3.86
N PRO A 11 24.72 1.34 -3.27
CA PRO A 11 25.22 1.05 -1.93
C PRO A 11 24.21 1.44 -0.84
N VAL A 12 24.06 0.55 0.15
CA VAL A 12 23.28 0.79 1.38
C VAL A 12 24.14 1.63 2.37
N GLY A 13 24.30 2.95 2.19
CA GLY A 13 24.93 3.88 3.18
C GLY A 13 24.09 4.51 4.33
N ARG A 14 24.52 4.42 5.59
CA ARG A 14 24.06 5.20 6.80
C ARG A 14 22.56 5.57 6.94
N MET A 15 21.95 5.05 8.03
CA MET A 15 20.60 5.42 8.49
C MET A 15 20.38 6.95 8.49
N ALA A 16 19.58 7.46 7.55
CA ALA A 16 19.15 8.85 7.61
C ALA A 16 18.15 9.01 8.77
N GLU A 17 18.27 10.11 9.51
CA GLU A 17 17.31 10.45 10.56
C GLU A 17 15.90 10.54 9.97
N ILE A 18 14.97 9.83 10.58
CA ILE A 18 13.56 9.83 10.18
C ILE A 18 13.01 11.24 10.45
N PRO A 19 12.45 11.96 9.45
CA PRO A 19 11.79 13.22 9.73
C PRO A 19 10.59 12.96 10.63
N TYR A 20 10.64 13.47 11.86
CA TYR A 20 9.60 13.30 12.88
C TYR A 20 8.16 13.60 12.38
N PRO A 21 7.92 14.60 11.50
CA PRO A 21 6.60 14.83 10.93
C PRO A 21 6.07 13.63 10.13
N ARG A 22 6.91 13.01 9.29
CA ARG A 22 6.53 11.86 8.47
C ARG A 22 6.20 10.65 9.32
N LEU A 23 7.00 10.38 10.35
CA LEU A 23 6.74 9.32 11.33
C LEU A 23 5.38 9.51 12.00
N SER A 24 5.05 10.73 12.42
CA SER A 24 3.78 11.02 13.08
C SER A 24 2.57 10.76 12.17
N ILE A 25 2.67 11.11 10.88
CA ILE A 25 1.61 10.86 9.89
C ILE A 25 1.35 9.37 9.74
N TRP A 26 2.41 8.56 9.60
CA TRP A 26 2.25 7.12 9.44
C TRP A 26 1.81 6.40 10.71
N LEU A 27 2.23 6.85 11.89
CA LEU A 27 1.70 6.35 13.15
C LEU A 27 0.19 6.59 13.26
N LEU A 28 -0.27 7.81 12.93
CA LEU A 28 -1.70 8.13 12.90
C LEU A 28 -2.44 7.33 11.83
N ALA A 29 -1.83 7.12 10.66
CA ALA A 29 -2.41 6.31 9.59
C ALA A 29 -2.58 4.85 10.05
N ILE A 30 -1.55 4.23 10.63
CA ILE A 30 -1.62 2.86 11.14
C ILE A 30 -2.71 2.73 12.21
N LEU A 31 -2.80 3.68 13.14
CA LEU A 31 -3.86 3.70 14.14
C LEU A 31 -5.25 3.77 13.50
N ALA A 32 -5.43 4.63 12.49
CA ALA A 32 -6.67 4.73 11.74
C ALA A 32 -6.99 3.45 10.96
N LEU A 33 -5.99 2.80 10.35
CA LEU A 33 -6.15 1.52 9.64
C LEU A 33 -6.58 0.39 10.58
N ILE A 34 -6.01 0.33 11.78
CA ILE A 34 -6.42 -0.62 12.82
C ILE A 34 -7.86 -0.32 13.24
N LEU A 35 -8.21 0.95 13.46
CA LEU A 35 -9.57 1.34 13.85
C LEU A 35 -10.60 1.01 12.76
N ILE A 36 -10.30 1.29 11.49
CA ILE A 36 -11.12 0.91 10.33
C ILE A 36 -11.31 -0.61 10.31
N SER A 37 -10.23 -1.37 10.51
CA SER A 37 -10.29 -2.85 10.53
C SER A 37 -11.21 -3.37 11.63
N VAL A 38 -11.12 -2.81 12.84
CA VAL A 38 -11.95 -3.22 13.98
C VAL A 38 -13.41 -2.84 13.75
N ILE A 39 -13.68 -1.63 13.23
CA ILE A 39 -15.04 -1.15 12.97
C ILE A 39 -15.67 -1.94 11.83
N ASP A 40 -14.98 -2.15 10.72
CA ASP A 40 -15.54 -2.87 9.58
C ASP A 40 -15.77 -4.36 9.92
N PHE A 41 -14.89 -4.98 10.71
CA PHE A 41 -15.10 -6.36 11.15
C PHE A 41 -16.33 -6.51 12.06
N ARG A 42 -16.64 -5.49 12.88
CA ARG A 42 -17.78 -5.50 13.82
C ARG A 42 -19.09 -5.00 13.20
N LEU A 43 -19.03 -3.93 12.43
CA LEU A 43 -20.18 -3.18 11.93
C LEU A 43 -20.38 -3.31 10.40
N ARG A 44 -19.42 -3.89 9.66
CA ARG A 44 -19.44 -4.03 8.19
C ARG A 44 -19.62 -2.72 7.43
N ILE A 45 -19.14 -1.63 8.04
CA ILE A 45 -19.23 -0.28 7.52
C ILE A 45 -17.86 0.38 7.77
N ILE A 46 -17.37 1.12 6.78
CA ILE A 46 -16.21 2.00 6.93
C ILE A 46 -16.74 3.41 7.19
N PRO A 47 -16.48 4.01 8.36
CA PRO A 47 -16.93 5.37 8.68
C PRO A 47 -16.36 6.39 7.70
N ASP A 48 -17.21 7.29 7.22
CA ASP A 48 -16.78 8.33 6.27
C ASP A 48 -15.77 9.27 6.92
N GLU A 49 -15.84 9.50 8.24
CA GLU A 49 -14.89 10.30 9.01
C GLU A 49 -13.48 9.72 8.97
N LEU A 50 -13.35 8.38 9.05
CA LEU A 50 -12.05 7.71 8.98
C LEU A 50 -11.49 7.70 7.56
N ASN A 51 -12.35 7.57 6.55
CA ASN A 51 -11.93 7.72 5.15
C ASN A 51 -11.39 9.12 4.86
N VAL A 52 -12.10 10.16 5.31
CA VAL A 52 -11.64 11.54 5.19
C VAL A 52 -10.35 11.76 5.98
N PHE A 53 -10.23 11.19 7.18
CA PHE A 53 -9.02 11.27 7.98
C PHE A 53 -7.80 10.66 7.27
N ILE A 54 -7.93 9.48 6.64
CA ILE A 54 -6.87 8.89 5.81
C ILE A 54 -6.52 9.80 4.63
N ALA A 55 -7.51 10.39 3.96
CA ALA A 55 -7.26 11.31 2.84
C ALA A 55 -6.52 12.59 3.30
N VAL A 56 -6.82 13.11 4.50
CA VAL A 56 -6.10 14.23 5.10
C VAL A 56 -4.66 13.85 5.43
N LEU A 57 -4.43 12.67 6.00
CA LEU A 57 -3.09 12.15 6.26
C LEU A 57 -2.31 11.93 4.95
N ALA A 58 -2.97 11.50 3.88
CA ALA A 58 -2.37 11.38 2.55
C ALA A 58 -1.90 12.73 2.00
N ALA A 59 -2.74 13.76 2.10
CA ALA A 59 -2.38 15.12 1.71
C ALA A 59 -1.22 15.66 2.57
N ALA A 60 -1.23 15.40 3.88
CA ALA A 60 -0.14 15.77 4.78
C ALA A 60 1.17 15.05 4.43
N ASN A 61 1.11 13.75 4.09
CA ASN A 61 2.26 12.97 3.65
C ASN A 61 2.86 13.54 2.35
N LEU A 62 2.00 13.86 1.38
CA LEU A 62 2.41 14.46 0.12
C LEU A 62 3.04 15.84 0.31
N PHE A 63 2.47 16.66 1.21
CA PHE A 63 3.04 17.95 1.57
C PHE A 63 4.39 17.81 2.28
N ALA A 64 4.52 16.88 3.22
CA ALA A 64 5.80 16.59 3.88
C ALA A 64 6.87 16.16 2.87
N LEU A 65 6.52 15.26 1.93
CA LEU A 65 7.40 14.84 0.84
C LEU A 65 7.82 16.01 -0.08
N PHE A 66 6.91 16.94 -0.33
CA PHE A 66 7.19 18.14 -1.11
C PHE A 66 8.18 19.07 -0.39
N VAL A 67 7.97 19.31 0.91
CA VAL A 67 8.81 20.18 1.76
C VAL A 67 10.21 19.59 1.97
N GLU A 68 10.32 18.27 2.09
CA GLU A 68 11.60 17.56 2.34
C GLU A 68 12.51 17.45 1.11
N GLY A 69 12.15 18.03 -0.05
CA GLY A 69 13.05 18.13 -1.21
C GLY A 69 12.42 17.80 -2.56
N GLY A 70 11.20 18.30 -2.83
CA GLY A 70 10.59 18.21 -4.15
C GLY A 70 11.46 18.84 -5.25
N PHE A 71 11.57 18.12 -6.39
CA PHE A 71 12.33 18.45 -7.61
C PHE A 71 13.85 18.28 -7.55
N GLY A 72 14.31 17.04 -7.75
CA GLY A 72 15.62 16.78 -8.35
C GLY A 72 16.80 16.52 -7.42
N ALA A 73 16.58 16.22 -6.13
CA ALA A 73 17.68 15.91 -5.22
C ALA A 73 17.37 14.72 -4.30
N ILE A 74 17.32 13.51 -4.85
CA ILE A 74 17.54 12.30 -4.03
C ILE A 74 18.73 11.55 -4.61
N LYS A 75 19.84 11.65 -3.87
CA LYS A 75 21.13 11.01 -4.11
C LYS A 75 21.03 9.49 -3.96
N GLU A 76 21.93 8.80 -4.65
CA GLU A 76 22.05 7.34 -4.75
C GLU A 76 22.14 6.61 -3.39
N GLY A 77 21.44 5.47 -3.30
CA GLY A 77 21.35 4.59 -2.12
C GLY A 77 20.29 5.09 -1.13
N LEU A 78 19.32 4.29 -0.67
CA LEU A 78 19.50 3.29 0.38
C LEU A 78 18.15 2.68 0.82
N TYR A 79 18.13 1.52 1.49
CA TYR A 79 16.91 0.97 2.13
C TYR A 79 17.18 0.47 3.55
N ASN A 80 16.24 0.73 4.48
CA ASN A 80 15.64 -0.21 5.45
C ASN A 80 14.47 0.52 6.14
N SER A 81 13.22 0.21 5.82
CA SER A 81 12.02 0.84 6.39
C SER A 81 11.65 0.23 7.76
N PRO A 82 11.34 1.03 8.79
CA PRO A 82 10.05 1.70 8.93
C PRO A 82 10.23 3.19 9.28
N PHE A 83 10.21 4.01 8.22
CA PHE A 83 10.16 5.48 8.20
C PHE A 83 11.48 6.26 7.92
N GLY A 84 12.55 5.63 7.41
CA GLY A 84 13.63 6.30 6.64
C GLY A 84 14.63 5.26 6.08
N ALA A 85 15.58 5.50 5.15
CA ALA A 85 15.63 6.39 3.98
C ALA A 85 15.19 5.60 2.71
N HIS A 86 14.70 6.28 1.68
CA HIS A 86 14.31 5.66 0.39
C HIS A 86 14.92 6.41 -0.79
N ALA A 87 15.59 5.68 -1.70
CA ALA A 87 15.77 6.11 -3.08
C ALA A 87 15.88 4.92 -4.05
N ALA A 88 14.83 4.70 -4.84
CA ALA A 88 14.92 4.95 -6.29
C ALA A 88 13.55 5.31 -6.91
N VAL A 89 12.42 5.11 -6.20
CA VAL A 89 11.15 5.82 -6.47
C VAL A 89 10.78 6.66 -5.25
N THR A 90 10.69 7.98 -5.41
CA THR A 90 10.37 8.92 -4.31
C THR A 90 9.03 8.58 -3.67
N GLY A 91 9.04 8.25 -2.37
CA GLY A 91 7.84 7.97 -1.57
C GLY A 91 7.38 6.51 -1.55
N SER A 92 8.08 5.58 -2.21
CA SER A 92 7.72 4.15 -2.24
C SER A 92 8.44 3.32 -1.17
N PHE A 93 7.69 2.46 -0.47
CA PHE A 93 8.15 1.46 0.48
C PHE A 93 8.74 0.21 -0.19
N LEU A 94 8.56 0.03 -1.49
CA LEU A 94 9.15 -1.10 -2.24
C LEU A 94 10.63 -0.89 -2.60
N GLY A 95 11.17 0.30 -2.31
CA GLY A 95 12.52 0.67 -2.70
C GLY A 95 12.70 0.66 -4.23
N PRO A 96 13.89 0.32 -4.74
CA PRO A 96 14.15 0.36 -6.17
C PRO A 96 13.40 -0.69 -6.96
N SER A 97 12.89 -1.73 -6.30
CA SER A 97 12.02 -2.71 -6.93
C SER A 97 10.76 -2.03 -7.47
N GLY A 98 10.39 -0.88 -6.89
CA GLY A 98 9.35 -0.02 -7.42
C GLY A 98 9.65 0.55 -8.81
N MET A 99 10.90 0.85 -9.15
CA MET A 99 11.27 1.35 -10.49
C MET A 99 10.99 0.33 -11.60
N LEU A 100 11.03 -0.96 -11.27
CA LEU A 100 10.72 -2.02 -12.23
C LEU A 100 9.22 -2.03 -12.57
N LEU A 101 8.36 -1.78 -11.57
CA LEU A 101 6.91 -1.74 -11.74
C LEU A 101 6.44 -0.39 -12.30
N TRP A 102 7.17 0.67 -12.00
CA TRP A 102 6.84 2.03 -12.39
C TRP A 102 8.12 2.83 -12.63
N PRO A 103 8.52 3.02 -13.90
CA PRO A 103 9.78 3.70 -14.23
C PRO A 103 9.69 5.23 -14.15
N ILE A 104 8.53 5.79 -13.76
CA ILE A 104 8.30 7.23 -13.71
C ILE A 104 8.59 7.73 -12.29
N ASP A 105 9.55 8.63 -12.16
CA ASP A 105 10.04 9.18 -10.89
C ASP A 105 9.38 10.53 -10.53
N ASN A 106 8.09 10.69 -10.86
CA ASN A 106 7.34 11.91 -10.55
C ASN A 106 6.43 11.68 -9.33
N LEU A 107 6.75 12.38 -8.23
CA LEU A 107 6.02 12.32 -6.96
C LEU A 107 4.49 12.41 -7.16
N TRP A 108 4.03 13.47 -7.81
CA TRP A 108 2.60 13.73 -7.98
C TRP A 108 1.91 12.65 -8.80
N LEU A 109 2.54 12.21 -9.89
CA LEU A 109 2.01 11.12 -10.70
C LEU A 109 1.92 9.83 -9.88
N ASN A 110 2.92 9.49 -9.07
CA ASN A 110 2.90 8.27 -8.28
C ASN A 110 1.68 8.21 -7.35
N PHE A 111 1.39 9.29 -6.64
CA PHE A 111 0.24 9.34 -5.73
C PHE A 111 -1.10 9.41 -6.47
N ILE A 112 -1.18 10.16 -7.57
CA ILE A 112 -2.40 10.21 -8.40
C ILE A 112 -2.69 8.85 -9.01
N PHE A 113 -1.67 8.15 -9.53
CA PHE A 113 -1.81 6.80 -10.08
C PHE A 113 -2.13 5.78 -8.99
N GLY A 114 -1.57 5.92 -7.79
CA GLY A 114 -1.93 5.07 -6.64
C GLY A 114 -3.41 5.22 -6.29
N ALA A 115 -3.90 6.45 -6.20
CA ALA A 115 -5.30 6.78 -5.96
C ALA A 115 -6.22 6.28 -7.07
N ALA A 116 -5.85 6.54 -8.33
CA ALA A 116 -6.59 6.11 -9.50
C ALA A 116 -6.65 4.58 -9.56
N PHE A 117 -5.54 3.89 -9.33
CA PHE A 117 -5.51 2.43 -9.27
C PHE A 117 -6.43 1.92 -8.16
N GLY A 118 -6.29 2.40 -6.93
CA GLY A 118 -7.16 1.99 -5.82
C GLY A 118 -8.64 2.24 -6.09
N GLY A 119 -9.00 3.45 -6.53
CA GLY A 119 -10.38 3.82 -6.82
C GLY A 119 -10.98 3.09 -8.02
N VAL A 120 -10.25 2.98 -9.14
CA VAL A 120 -10.73 2.32 -10.36
C VAL A 120 -10.79 0.82 -10.18
N PHE A 121 -9.78 0.19 -9.58
CA PHE A 121 -9.75 -1.26 -9.40
C PHE A 121 -10.89 -1.74 -8.49
N PHE A 122 -11.02 -1.14 -7.31
CA PHE A 122 -12.10 -1.49 -6.39
C PHE A 122 -13.47 -1.00 -6.91
N GLY A 123 -13.52 0.17 -7.53
CA GLY A 123 -14.74 0.69 -8.16
C GLY A 123 -15.26 -0.20 -9.29
N ALA A 124 -14.37 -0.77 -10.11
CA ALA A 124 -14.73 -1.74 -11.14
C ALA A 124 -15.37 -2.99 -10.53
N ILE A 125 -14.78 -3.55 -9.47
CA ILE A 125 -15.36 -4.70 -8.77
C ILE A 125 -16.72 -4.33 -8.14
N TYR A 126 -16.85 -3.15 -7.55
CA TYR A 126 -18.14 -2.67 -7.01
C TYR A 126 -19.22 -2.58 -8.10
N TYR A 127 -18.91 -1.93 -9.23
CA TYR A 127 -19.86 -1.74 -10.33
C TYR A 127 -20.23 -3.05 -11.02
N LEU A 128 -19.24 -3.89 -11.34
CA LEU A 128 -19.45 -5.19 -11.99
C LEU A 128 -20.22 -6.16 -11.09
N SER A 129 -19.99 -6.12 -9.77
CA SER A 129 -20.72 -6.95 -8.81
C SER A 129 -22.07 -6.37 -8.39
N ARG A 130 -22.43 -5.17 -8.86
CA ARG A 130 -23.61 -4.40 -8.41
C ARG A 130 -23.65 -4.23 -6.88
N GLY A 131 -22.49 -3.98 -6.27
CA GLY A 131 -22.33 -3.82 -4.83
C GLY A 131 -22.51 -5.10 -3.99
N ARG A 132 -22.57 -6.28 -4.62
CA ARG A 132 -22.70 -7.55 -3.89
C ARG A 132 -21.37 -8.06 -3.33
N ALA A 133 -20.26 -7.76 -4.02
CA ALA A 133 -18.95 -8.25 -3.62
C ALA A 133 -18.33 -7.40 -2.51
N MET A 134 -18.44 -6.07 -2.62
CA MET A 134 -17.89 -5.12 -1.64
C MET A 134 -18.81 -3.91 -1.47
N GLY A 135 -18.65 -3.18 -0.36
CA GLY A 135 -19.34 -1.92 -0.13
C GLY A 135 -18.68 -0.76 -0.87
N PHE A 136 -19.43 0.32 -1.12
CA PHE A 136 -18.85 1.54 -1.68
C PHE A 136 -17.82 2.19 -0.74
N GLY A 137 -17.94 1.94 0.58
CA GLY A 137 -16.94 2.34 1.56
C GLY A 137 -15.55 1.79 1.28
N ASP A 138 -15.44 0.55 0.78
CA ASP A 138 -14.17 -0.07 0.41
C ASP A 138 -13.52 0.64 -0.78
N VAL A 139 -14.32 1.12 -1.73
CA VAL A 139 -13.84 1.88 -2.90
C VAL A 139 -13.29 3.24 -2.48
N LYS A 140 -14.02 3.98 -1.63
CA LYS A 140 -13.54 5.26 -1.08
C LYS A 140 -12.26 5.07 -0.27
N PHE A 141 -12.21 4.02 0.54
CA PHE A 141 -11.06 3.69 1.36
C PHE A 141 -9.84 3.35 0.49
N ALA A 142 -10.01 2.50 -0.54
CA ALA A 142 -8.94 2.15 -1.47
C ALA A 142 -8.41 3.37 -2.25
N PHE A 143 -9.29 4.31 -2.61
CA PHE A 143 -8.88 5.58 -3.22
C PHE A 143 -8.02 6.42 -2.25
N ALA A 144 -8.49 6.61 -1.01
CA ALA A 144 -7.75 7.37 0.01
C ALA A 144 -6.43 6.70 0.39
N ALA A 145 -6.42 5.37 0.51
CA ALA A 145 -5.22 4.57 0.74
C ALA A 145 -4.23 4.67 -0.43
N GLY A 146 -4.74 4.69 -1.67
CA GLY A 146 -3.93 4.88 -2.87
C GLY A 146 -3.27 6.26 -2.92
N LEU A 147 -3.95 7.32 -2.44
CA LEU A 147 -3.34 8.64 -2.23
C LEU A 147 -2.30 8.64 -1.10
N LEU A 148 -2.44 7.78 -0.09
CA LEU A 148 -1.51 7.72 1.04
C LEU A 148 -0.24 6.94 0.69
N LEU A 149 -0.37 5.82 -0.02
CA LEU A 149 0.74 4.93 -0.41
C LEU A 149 1.41 5.34 -1.72
N GLY A 150 0.62 5.75 -2.72
CA GLY A 150 1.09 5.93 -4.08
C GLY A 150 1.32 4.63 -4.84
N PHE A 151 1.72 4.79 -6.11
CA PHE A 151 2.07 3.71 -7.02
C PHE A 151 3.59 3.51 -7.02
N PRO A 152 4.10 2.28 -7.02
CA PRO A 152 3.41 0.99 -7.18
C PRO A 152 2.93 0.32 -5.88
N ASP A 153 3.14 0.92 -4.72
CA ASP A 153 2.89 0.31 -3.40
C ASP A 153 1.43 -0.14 -3.21
N MET A 154 0.47 0.66 -3.71
CA MET A 154 -0.95 0.32 -3.65
C MET A 154 -1.28 -1.01 -4.36
N VAL A 155 -0.53 -1.37 -5.40
CA VAL A 155 -0.70 -2.65 -6.10
C VAL A 155 -0.31 -3.80 -5.19
N VAL A 156 0.85 -3.71 -4.54
CA VAL A 156 1.33 -4.73 -3.61
C VAL A 156 0.39 -4.86 -2.41
N ALA A 157 -0.06 -3.73 -1.85
CA ALA A 157 -1.03 -3.73 -0.76
C ALA A 157 -2.34 -4.42 -1.18
N THR A 158 -2.84 -4.13 -2.38
CA THR A 158 -4.03 -4.78 -2.95
C THR A 158 -3.81 -6.28 -3.12
N MET A 159 -2.68 -6.72 -3.66
CA MET A 159 -2.37 -8.14 -3.81
C MET A 159 -2.36 -8.87 -2.47
N ILE A 160 -1.72 -8.30 -1.45
CA ILE A 160 -1.68 -8.87 -0.09
C ILE A 160 -3.09 -8.92 0.50
N ALA A 161 -3.92 -7.90 0.29
CA ALA A 161 -5.32 -7.87 0.73
C ALA A 161 -6.14 -9.01 0.10
N PHE A 162 -6.01 -9.25 -1.21
CA PHE A 162 -6.70 -10.36 -1.88
C PHE A 162 -6.20 -11.73 -1.43
N ILE A 163 -4.88 -11.91 -1.27
CA ILE A 163 -4.31 -13.18 -0.81
C ILE A 163 -4.79 -13.50 0.61
N THR A 164 -4.67 -12.54 1.54
CA THR A 164 -5.10 -12.71 2.93
C THR A 164 -6.61 -12.89 3.05
N GLY A 165 -7.40 -12.12 2.29
CA GLY A 165 -8.84 -12.26 2.21
C GLY A 165 -9.29 -13.61 1.65
N ALA A 166 -8.61 -14.11 0.60
CA ALA A 166 -8.89 -15.42 0.03
C ALA A 166 -8.55 -16.57 0.98
N ILE A 167 -7.40 -16.52 1.65
CA ILE A 167 -7.01 -17.52 2.66
C ILE A 167 -8.03 -17.54 3.80
N PHE A 168 -8.40 -16.37 4.33
CA PHE A 168 -9.39 -16.27 5.41
C PHE A 168 -10.78 -16.73 4.97
N GLY A 169 -11.21 -16.34 3.76
CA GLY A 169 -12.48 -16.77 3.18
C GLY A 169 -12.54 -18.29 3.01
N LEU A 170 -11.49 -18.90 2.47
CA LEU A 170 -11.40 -20.36 2.29
C LEU A 170 -11.38 -21.09 3.64
N PHE A 171 -10.63 -20.57 4.62
CA PHE A 171 -10.60 -21.09 5.99
C PHE A 171 -11.99 -21.06 6.65
N LEU A 172 -12.73 -19.96 6.48
CA LEU A 172 -14.10 -19.84 6.99
C LEU A 172 -15.06 -20.85 6.32
N ILE A 173 -14.95 -21.05 5.01
CA ILE A 173 -15.76 -22.04 4.28
C ILE A 173 -15.44 -23.46 4.76
N ALA A 174 -14.15 -23.76 4.97
CA ALA A 174 -13.69 -25.08 5.42
C ALA A 174 -14.21 -25.43 6.84
N ILE A 175 -14.24 -24.45 7.75
CA ILE A 175 -14.63 -24.68 9.15
C ILE A 175 -16.14 -24.51 9.39
N ARG A 176 -16.82 -23.61 8.68
CA ARG A 176 -18.24 -23.29 8.92
C ARG A 176 -19.11 -23.69 7.72
N ARG A 177 -19.77 -24.85 7.81
CA ARG A 177 -20.79 -25.33 6.85
C ARG A 177 -22.01 -24.41 6.63
N LYS A 178 -22.20 -23.35 7.43
CA LYS A 178 -23.40 -22.49 7.40
C LYS A 178 -23.19 -21.08 6.86
N LYS A 179 -21.97 -20.66 6.54
CA LYS A 179 -21.74 -19.37 5.87
C LYS A 179 -21.71 -19.62 4.37
N SER A 180 -22.74 -19.18 3.65
CA SER A 180 -22.78 -19.36 2.20
C SER A 180 -21.78 -18.43 1.52
N MET A 181 -21.30 -18.77 0.31
CA MET A 181 -20.48 -17.88 -0.53
C MET A 181 -21.15 -16.52 -0.86
N LYS A 182 -22.41 -16.31 -0.44
CA LYS A 182 -23.19 -15.10 -0.64
C LYS A 182 -23.11 -14.11 0.53
N ASP A 183 -22.53 -14.50 1.67
CA ASP A 183 -22.34 -13.57 2.78
C ASP A 183 -21.18 -12.63 2.47
N SER A 184 -21.48 -11.34 2.34
CA SER A 184 -20.46 -10.32 2.14
C SER A 184 -19.45 -10.33 3.29
N LEU A 185 -18.18 -10.53 2.94
CA LEU A 185 -17.07 -10.43 3.87
C LEU A 185 -16.60 -8.95 3.86
N PRO A 186 -16.53 -8.27 5.02
CA PRO A 186 -15.94 -6.94 5.08
C PRO A 186 -14.52 -6.97 4.54
N PHE A 187 -14.24 -6.21 3.47
CA PHE A 187 -12.95 -6.25 2.77
C PHE A 187 -11.96 -5.20 3.33
N GLY A 188 -12.47 -4.19 4.04
CA GLY A 188 -11.67 -3.15 4.70
C GLY A 188 -10.52 -3.66 5.57
N PRO A 189 -10.71 -4.66 6.45
CA PRO A 189 -9.64 -5.21 7.28
C PRO A 189 -8.50 -5.82 6.46
N PHE A 190 -8.81 -6.44 5.31
CA PHE A 190 -7.79 -7.02 4.44
C PHE A 190 -7.03 -5.95 3.68
N ILE A 191 -7.71 -4.90 3.21
CA ILE A 191 -7.04 -3.73 2.62
C ILE A 191 -6.09 -3.10 3.65
N ALA A 192 -6.55 -2.86 4.88
CA ALA A 192 -5.72 -2.30 5.95
C ALA A 192 -4.52 -3.19 6.29
N LEU A 193 -4.71 -4.52 6.36
CA LEU A 193 -3.61 -5.48 6.52
C LEU A 193 -2.61 -5.42 5.37
N GLY A 194 -3.10 -5.34 4.13
CA GLY A 194 -2.26 -5.19 2.94
C GLY A 194 -1.39 -3.95 3.02
N ILE A 195 -2.00 -2.80 3.35
CA ILE A 195 -1.29 -1.53 3.51
C ILE A 195 -0.21 -1.63 4.60
N ILE A 196 -0.57 -2.10 5.79
CA ILE A 196 0.39 -2.25 6.90
C ILE A 196 1.53 -3.17 6.49
N THR A 197 1.22 -4.31 5.86
CA THR A 197 2.25 -5.26 5.43
C THR A 197 3.17 -4.65 4.38
N THR A 198 2.64 -3.90 3.41
CA THR A 198 3.45 -3.22 2.39
C THR A 198 4.34 -2.14 3.02
N VAL A 199 3.85 -1.38 3.99
CA VAL A 199 4.64 -0.32 4.66
C VAL A 199 5.82 -0.90 5.44
N PHE A 200 5.62 -2.02 6.15
CA PHE A 200 6.67 -2.61 6.98
C PHE A 200 7.58 -3.58 6.22
N PHE A 201 7.03 -4.36 5.29
CA PHE A 201 7.72 -5.50 4.66
C PHE A 201 7.73 -5.44 3.12
N GLY A 202 7.25 -4.35 2.50
CA GLY A 202 7.10 -4.25 1.05
C GLY A 202 8.40 -4.47 0.28
N TYR A 203 9.50 -3.83 0.72
CA TYR A 203 10.82 -4.03 0.13
C TYR A 203 11.26 -5.50 0.21
N ASP A 204 11.22 -6.10 1.40
CA ASP A 204 11.68 -7.48 1.63
C ASP A 204 10.86 -8.50 0.85
N LEU A 205 9.54 -8.30 0.76
CA LEU A 205 8.63 -9.16 0.02
C LEU A 205 8.95 -9.16 -1.48
N VAL A 206 9.06 -7.98 -2.08
CA VAL A 206 9.28 -7.85 -3.52
C VAL A 206 10.71 -8.25 -3.90
N ASN A 207 11.70 -7.83 -3.11
CA ASN A 207 13.09 -8.24 -3.30
C ASN A 207 13.26 -9.76 -3.13
N GLY A 208 12.61 -10.34 -2.11
CA GLY A 208 12.58 -11.79 -1.89
C GLY A 208 12.01 -12.55 -3.08
N TYR A 209 10.91 -12.07 -3.66
CA TYR A 209 10.33 -12.65 -4.88
C TYR A 209 11.32 -12.67 -6.05
N PHE A 210 11.98 -11.53 -6.34
CA PHE A 210 12.95 -11.46 -7.43
C PHE A 210 14.20 -12.32 -7.17
N ARG A 211 14.68 -12.38 -5.93
CA ARG A 211 15.80 -13.25 -5.54
C ARG A 211 15.47 -14.73 -5.72
N PHE A 212 14.27 -15.14 -5.32
CA PHE A 212 13.81 -16.51 -5.51
C PHE A 212 13.70 -16.86 -7.00
N PHE A 213 13.10 -15.99 -7.80
CA PHE A 213 12.96 -16.20 -9.25
C PHE A 213 14.33 -16.29 -9.95
N ASN A 214 15.27 -15.41 -9.61
CA ASN A 214 16.62 -15.43 -10.16
C ASN A 214 17.49 -16.61 -9.68
N TRP A 215 17.07 -17.31 -8.61
CA TRP A 215 17.73 -18.56 -8.21
C TRP A 215 17.23 -19.76 -9.02
N LEU A 216 16.00 -19.70 -9.53
CA LEU A 216 15.34 -20.77 -10.27
C LEU A 216 15.66 -20.80 -11.77
N PHE A 217 16.14 -19.69 -12.34
CA PHE A 217 16.44 -19.52 -13.76
C PHE A 217 17.80 -18.83 -13.94
#